data_AF-A0A7C7FP00-F1
#
_entry.id   AF-A0A7C7FP00-F1
#
_cell.length_a   1.000
_cell.length_b   1.000
_cell.length_c   1.000
_cell.angle_alpha   90.00
_cell.angle_beta   90.00
_cell.angle_gamma   90.00
#
_symmetry.space_group_name_H-M   'P 1'
#
loop_
_entity.id
_entity.type
_entity.pdbx_description
1 polymer ?
#
loop_
_entity_poly.entity_id
_entity_poly.type
_entity_poly.pdbx_seq_one_letter_code
_entity_poly.pdbx_strand_id
1 'polypeptide(L)' 'MVRTRSHQFTFNSSDTAELYDLIEDPYQLNNLIRDPAYQAVKKDLKQRMSRYMNDLNDPVKGWFNRISGAL' A
#
# COMPACT_ATOMS: atom_id res chain seq x y z
N MET A 1 0.93 -6.19 -3.75
CA MET A 1 0.49 -4.88 -4.30
C MET A 1 -1.03 -4.84 -4.37
N VAL A 2 -1.64 -3.67 -4.17
CA VAL A 2 -3.05 -3.40 -4.49
C VAL A 2 -3.10 -2.23 -5.45
N ARG A 3 -3.81 -2.38 -6.57
CA ARG A 3 -3.97 -1.32 -7.58
C ARG A 3 -5.46 -1.12 -7.87
N THR A 4 -5.89 0.13 -7.95
CA THR A 4 -7.21 0.54 -8.41
C THR A 4 -7.07 1.30 -9.73
N ARG A 5 -8.16 1.88 -10.23
CA ARG A 5 -8.10 2.76 -11.41
C ARG A 5 -7.33 4.06 -11.15
N SER A 6 -7.29 4.53 -9.91
CA SER A 6 -6.69 5.82 -9.56
C SER A 6 -5.44 5.74 -8.69
N HIS A 7 -5.18 4.62 -8.00
CA HIS A 7 -4.06 4.55 -7.07
C HIS A 7 -3.42 3.17 -7.04
N GLN A 8 -2.13 3.13 -6.68
CA GLN A 8 -1.41 1.89 -6.41
C GLN A 8 -0.71 1.96 -5.05
N PHE A 9 -0.83 0.89 -4.27
CA PHE A 9 -0.07 0.67 -3.05
C PHE A 9 0.77 -0.60 -3.16
N THR A 10 2.08 -0.46 -2.93
CA THR A 10 3.03 -1.58 -2.86
C THR A 10 3.61 -1.66 -1.47
N PHE A 11 3.46 -2.83 -0.85
CA PHE A 11 4.19 -3.16 0.36
C PHE A 11 5.54 -3.75 -0.02
N ASN A 12 6.61 -3.24 0.59
CA ASN A 12 7.94 -3.80 0.50
C ASN A 12 8.34 -4.31 1.90
N SER A 13 8.82 -5.55 1.97
CA SER A 13 9.24 -6.18 3.22
C SER A 13 10.57 -5.64 3.74
N SER A 14 11.40 -5.11 2.85
CA SER A 14 12.81 -4.79 3.11
C SER A 14 13.12 -3.29 2.95
N ASP A 15 12.14 -2.51 2.50
CA ASP A 15 12.28 -1.08 2.24
C ASP A 15 10.95 -0.34 2.49
N THR A 16 10.96 0.97 2.25
CA THR A 16 9.82 1.86 2.33
C THR A 16 8.71 1.40 1.37
N ALA A 17 7.48 1.37 1.87
CA ALA A 17 6.31 1.10 1.03
C ALA A 17 6.10 2.22 -0.01
N GLU A 18 5.29 1.97 -1.02
CA GLU A 18 5.04 2.90 -2.10
C GLU A 18 3.55 3.20 -2.23
N LEU A 19 3.22 4.47 -2.48
CA LEU A 19 1.88 4.93 -2.82
C LEU A 19 1.96 5.88 -4.00
N TYR A 20 1.18 5.62 -5.05
CA TYR A 20 1.11 6.47 -6.24
C TYR A 20 -0.34 6.83 -6.55
N ASP A 21 -0.55 8.09 -6.91
CA ASP A 21 -1.76 8.56 -7.60
C ASP A 21 -1.53 8.39 -9.10
N LEU A 22 -2.28 7.49 -9.73
CA LEU A 22 -2.11 7.14 -11.14
C LEU A 22 -2.81 8.13 -12.08
N ILE A 23 -3.64 9.03 -11.55
CA ILE A 23 -4.28 10.10 -12.32
C ILE A 23 -3.30 11.26 -12.45
N GLU A 24 -2.70 11.69 -11.35
CA GLU A 24 -1.74 12.80 -11.33
C GLU A 24 -0.32 12.37 -11.72
N ASP A 25 0.05 11.12 -11.42
CA ASP A 25 1.38 10.56 -11.69
C ASP A 25 1.29 9.18 -12.37
N PRO A 26 0.87 9.13 -13.65
CA PRO A 26 0.68 7.87 -14.39
C PRO A 26 1.98 7.09 -14.59
N TYR A 27 3.14 7.76 -14.48
CA TYR A 27 4.46 7.15 -14.59
C TYR A 27 5.07 6.78 -13.23
N GLN A 28 4.36 7.01 -12.12
CA GLN A 28 4.72 6.58 -10.77
C GLN A 28 6.12 7.06 -10.33
N LEU A 29 6.45 8.31 -10.63
CA LEU A 29 7.73 8.92 -10.30
C LEU A 29 7.77 9.51 -8.89
N ASN A 30 6.61 9.80 -8.30
CA ASN A 30 6.46 10.49 -7.03
C ASN A 30 5.85 9.56 -5.97
N ASN A 31 6.69 9.02 -5.08
CA ASN A 31 6.20 8.17 -3.98
C ASN A 31 5.53 9.01 -2.88
N LEU A 32 4.20 8.90 -2.76
CA LEU A 32 3.33 9.63 -1.83
C LEU A 32 3.14 8.94 -0.47
N ILE A 33 3.91 7.88 -0.16
CA ILE A 33 3.69 7.06 1.05
C ILE A 33 3.74 7.85 2.37
N ARG A 34 4.51 8.94 2.41
CA ARG A 34 4.66 9.85 3.56
C ARG A 34 3.79 11.10 3.48
N ASP A 35 3.06 11.31 2.40
CA ASP A 35 2.24 12.51 2.23
C ASP A 35 0.98 12.42 3.11
N PRO A 36 0.76 13.38 4.04
CA PRO A 36 -0.41 13.39 4.90
C PRO A 36 -1.73 13.54 4.14
N ALA A 37 -1.74 14.15 2.95
CA ALA A 37 -2.94 14.31 2.13
C ALA A 37 -3.51 12.96 1.67
N TYR A 38 -2.65 11.94 1.52
CA TYR A 38 -3.01 10.61 1.03
C TYR A 38 -3.25 9.58 2.14
N GLN A 39 -3.35 9.99 3.42
CA GLN A 39 -3.53 9.06 4.54
C GLN A 39 -4.79 8.21 4.43
N ALA A 40 -5.90 8.79 3.97
CA ALA A 40 -7.16 8.06 3.78
C ALA A 40 -7.03 6.99 2.69
N VAL A 41 -6.39 7.33 1.56
CA VAL A 41 -6.11 6.41 0.45
C VAL A 41 -5.19 5.29 0.92
N LYS A 42 -4.09 5.62 1.62
CA LYS A 42 -3.16 4.64 2.20
C LYS A 42 -3.91 3.65 3.10
N LYS A 43 -4.80 4.13 3.97
CA LYS A 43 -5.57 3.29 4.88
C LYS A 43 -6.50 2.35 4.12
N ASP A 44 -7.24 2.84 3.13
CA ASP A 44 -8.12 1.99 2.31
C ASP A 44 -7.34 0.89 1.58
N LEU A 45 -6.24 1.25 0.91
CA LEU A 45 -5.44 0.28 0.16
C LEU A 45 -4.73 -0.74 1.07
N LYS A 46 -4.23 -0.33 2.24
CA LYS A 46 -3.71 -1.27 3.27
C LYS A 46 -4.79 -2.23 3.76
N GLN A 47 -6.02 -1.75 3.97
CA GLN A 47 -7.13 -2.61 4.39
C GLN A 47 -7.51 -3.62 3.31
N ARG A 48 -7.57 -3.20 2.03
CA ARG A 48 -7.78 -4.11 0.91
C ARG A 48 -6.69 -5.18 0.84
N MET A 49 -5.43 -4.79 0.98
CA MET A 49 -4.30 -5.71 0.99
C MET A 49 -4.42 -6.73 2.12
N SER A 50 -4.72 -6.28 3.34
CA SER A 50 -4.91 -7.15 4.51
C SER A 50 -6.04 -8.17 4.29
N ARG A 51 -7.16 -7.75 3.68
CA ARG A 51 -8.25 -8.65 3.29
C ARG A 51 -7.78 -9.70 2.30
N TYR A 52 -7.13 -9.30 1.21
CA TYR A 52 -6.62 -10.27 0.22
C TYR A 52 -5.61 -11.25 0.81
N MET A 53 -4.69 -10.78 1.65
CA MET A 53 -3.74 -11.65 2.35
C MET A 53 -4.45 -12.64 3.28
N ASN A 54 -5.55 -12.23 3.90
CA ASN A 54 -6.36 -13.13 4.71
C ASN A 54 -7.04 -14.20 3.85
N ASP A 55 -7.71 -13.77 2.78
CA ASP A 55 -8.52 -14.65 1.94
C ASP A 55 -7.66 -15.68 1.19
N LEU A 56 -6.43 -15.30 0.84
CA LEU A 56 -5.45 -16.16 0.17
C LEU A 56 -4.59 -16.99 1.13
N ASN A 57 -4.78 -16.82 2.44
CA ASN A 57 -3.91 -17.40 3.47
C ASN A 57 -2.42 -17.12 3.20
N ASP A 58 -2.12 -15.86 2.86
CA ASP A 58 -0.79 -15.43 2.42
C ASP A 58 0.24 -15.57 3.56
N PRO A 59 1.33 -16.34 3.37
CA PRO A 59 2.34 -16.54 4.41
C PRO A 59 3.07 -15.25 4.81
N VAL A 60 3.06 -14.22 3.97
CA VAL A 60 3.70 -12.92 4.22
C VAL A 60 2.83 -12.02 5.13
N LYS A 61 1.55 -12.37 5.37
CA LYS A 61 0.63 -11.57 6.20
C LYS A 61 1.18 -11.23 7.58
N GLY A 62 1.90 -12.17 8.20
CA GLY A 62 2.53 -11.95 9.51
C GLY A 62 3.58 -10.83 9.47
N TRP A 63 4.36 -10.77 8.40
CA TRP A 63 5.35 -9.70 8.19
C TRP A 63 4.67 -8.37 7.88
N PHE A 64 3.65 -8.40 7.01
CA PHE A 64 2.85 -7.22 6.68
C PHE A 64 2.26 -6.54 7.91
N ASN A 65 1.70 -7.31 8.86
CA ASN A 65 1.12 -6.77 10.09
C ASN A 65 2.16 -6.12 11.01
N ARG A 66 3.38 -6.69 11.08
CA ARG A 66 4.47 -6.16 11.92
C ARG A 66 4.95 -4.80 11.43
N ILE A 67 5.18 -4.67 10.12
CA ILE A 67 5.66 -3.42 9.53
C ILE A 67 4.54 -2.37 9.43
N SER A 68 3.33 -2.80 9.09
CA SER A 68 2.20 -1.88 8.89
C SER A 68 1.73 -1.18 10.18
N GLY A 69 2.11 -1.67 11.36
CA GLY A 69 1.82 -1.01 12.64
C GLY A 69 2.83 0.08 13.03
N ALA A 70 3.98 0.15 12.37
CA ALA A 70 5.06 1.10 12.65
C ALA A 70 5.06 2.34 11.72
N LEU A 71 4.13 2.42 10.76
CA LEU A 71 3.99 3.45 9.71
C LEU A 71 2.59 4.06 9.68
#